data_AF-A0A957SG90-F1
#
_entry.id   AF-A0A957SG90-F1
#
_cell.length_a   1.000
_cell.length_b   1.000
_cell.length_c   1.000
_cell.angle_alpha   90.00
_cell.angle_beta   90.00
_cell.angle_gamma   90.00
#
_symmetry.space_group_name_H-M   'P 1'
#
loop_
_entity.id
_entity.type
_entity.pdbx_description
1 polymer ?
#
loop_
_entity_poly.entity_id
_entity_poly.type
_entity_poly.pdbx_seq_one_letter_code
_entity_poly.pdbx_strand_id
1 'polypeptide(L)'
;MSQSNSPRLSVSTWSLHRTLGKPAIYGPGQSGPGVNGANGGLPLHELPARLAEFGIHTLEICHFHLPSTDDDYLKKLRGALDRAGIELWSLLIDGGDLTDSANADRDQAWI
;
A
#
# COMPACT_ATOMS: atom_id res chain seq x y z
N MET A 1 -25.56 2.32 24.38
CA MET A 1 -25.40 2.33 22.91
C MET A 1 -25.01 0.92 22.51
N SER A 2 -25.86 0.22 21.74
CA SER A 2 -25.54 -1.11 21.25
C SER A 2 -24.38 -0.98 20.26
N GLN A 3 -23.23 -1.61 20.53
CA GLN A 3 -22.21 -1.77 19.51
C GLN A 3 -22.85 -2.61 18.39
N SER A 4 -23.16 -1.98 17.27
CA SER A 4 -23.49 -2.72 16.05
C SER A 4 -22.29 -3.61 15.73
N ASN A 5 -22.47 -4.92 15.76
CA ASN A 5 -21.46 -5.91 15.39
C ASN A 5 -21.26 -5.92 13.87
N SER A 6 -20.88 -4.76 13.33
CA SER A 6 -20.63 -4.58 11.91
C SER A 6 -19.33 -5.31 11.54
N PRO A 7 -19.30 -6.06 10.42
CA PRO A 7 -18.09 -6.76 10.01
C PRO A 7 -16.97 -5.76 9.76
N ARG A 8 -15.77 -6.08 10.26
CA ARG A 8 -14.54 -5.33 9.96
C ARG A 8 -14.12 -5.67 8.53
N LEU A 9 -14.36 -4.74 7.61
CA LEU A 9 -14.01 -4.90 6.19
C LEU A 9 -12.69 -4.22 5.88
N SER A 10 -11.78 -4.96 5.24
CA SER A 10 -10.54 -4.43 4.67
C SER A 10 -10.57 -4.51 3.15
N VAL A 11 -9.92 -3.56 2.50
CA VAL A 11 -9.66 -3.61 1.05
C VAL A 11 -8.15 -3.66 0.83
N SER A 12 -7.72 -4.42 -0.18
CA SER A 12 -6.33 -4.44 -0.64
C SER A 12 -6.19 -3.60 -1.89
N THR A 13 -5.13 -2.80 -1.99
CA THR A 13 -4.84 -2.03 -3.22
C THR A 13 -4.62 -2.92 -4.43
N TRP A 14 -4.28 -4.21 -4.25
CA TRP A 14 -4.27 -5.22 -5.32
C TRP A 14 -5.61 -5.29 -6.07
N SER A 15 -6.73 -5.23 -5.32
CA SER A 15 -8.08 -5.28 -5.89
C SER A 15 -8.49 -3.97 -6.58
N LEU A 16 -7.73 -2.89 -6.39
CA LEU A 16 -8.05 -1.53 -6.83
C LEU A 16 -7.24 -1.05 -8.04
N HIS A 17 -6.67 -1.96 -8.83
CA HIS A 17 -5.86 -1.61 -10.02
C HIS A 17 -6.59 -0.71 -11.02
N ARG A 18 -7.92 -0.82 -11.13
CA ARG A 18 -8.71 0.08 -12.00
C ARG A 18 -8.79 1.51 -11.47
N THR A 19 -8.68 1.69 -10.15
CA THR A 19 -8.79 2.99 -9.47
C THR A 19 -7.43 3.64 -9.30
N LEU A 20 -6.43 2.88 -8.84
CA LEU A 20 -5.09 3.38 -8.49
C LEU A 20 -4.10 3.28 -9.67
N GLY A 21 -4.50 2.59 -10.74
CA GLY A 21 -3.58 2.14 -11.77
C GLY A 21 -2.88 0.83 -11.37
N LYS A 22 -2.18 0.26 -12.35
CA LYS A 22 -1.43 -0.99 -12.22
C LYS A 22 0.07 -0.70 -12.47
N PRO A 23 0.82 -0.23 -11.47
CA PRO A 23 2.26 -0.05 -11.61
C PRO A 23 2.94 -1.42 -11.76
N ALA A 24 4.16 -1.42 -12.30
CA ALA A 24 4.96 -2.63 -12.37
C ALA A 24 5.40 -3.05 -10.97
N ILE A 25 5.32 -4.35 -10.70
CA ILE A 25 5.83 -4.97 -9.48
C ILE A 25 7.36 -4.95 -9.56
N TYR A 26 8.02 -4.57 -8.48
CA TYR A 26 9.48 -4.53 -8.39
C TYR A 26 9.99 -5.33 -7.20
N GLY A 27 11.23 -5.79 -7.28
CA GLY A 27 11.88 -6.58 -6.23
C GLY A 27 13.33 -6.15 -5.97
N PRO A 28 14.06 -6.92 -5.16
CA PRO A 28 15.47 -6.69 -4.88
C PRO A 28 16.31 -6.55 -6.16
N GLY A 29 17.21 -5.56 -6.17
CA GLY A 29 18.09 -5.29 -7.33
C GLY A 29 17.41 -4.57 -8.50
N GLN A 30 16.11 -4.24 -8.40
CA GLN A 30 15.39 -3.43 -9.38
C GLN A 30 15.24 -2.00 -8.88
N SER A 31 15.09 -1.07 -9.82
CA SER A 31 14.79 0.32 -9.51
C SER A 31 13.41 0.38 -8.82
N GLY A 32 13.34 1.02 -7.66
CA GLY A 32 12.20 0.97 -6.74
C GLY A 32 10.94 1.72 -7.22
N PRO A 33 10.12 2.23 -6.28
CA PRO A 33 8.83 2.83 -6.62
C PRO A 33 8.98 4.07 -7.54
N GLY A 34 8.00 4.28 -8.43
CA GLY A 34 7.95 5.45 -9.31
C GLY A 34 8.70 5.35 -10.64
N VAL A 35 9.54 4.33 -10.85
CA VAL A 35 10.38 4.20 -12.06
C VAL A 35 9.58 3.77 -13.30
N ASN A 36 8.39 3.19 -13.09
CA ASN A 36 7.50 2.72 -14.16
C ASN A 36 6.19 3.52 -14.30
N GLY A 37 6.13 4.72 -13.71
CA GLY A 37 5.02 5.67 -13.88
C GLY A 37 3.71 5.27 -13.19
N ALA A 38 3.14 6.21 -12.42
CA ALA A 38 1.75 6.09 -12.01
C ALA A 38 0.88 6.27 -13.27
N ASN A 39 0.17 5.21 -13.69
CA ASN A 39 -0.65 5.17 -14.91
C ASN A 39 -1.94 6.02 -14.83
N GLY A 40 -1.88 7.25 -14.31
CA GLY A 40 -3.01 8.19 -14.30
C GLY A 40 -4.18 7.84 -13.38
N GLY A 41 -3.96 6.98 -12.38
CA GLY A 41 -4.96 6.62 -11.37
C GLY A 41 -5.08 7.62 -10.22
N LEU A 42 -6.02 7.36 -9.31
CA LEU A 42 -6.19 8.09 -8.05
C LEU A 42 -4.86 8.05 -7.26
N PRO A 43 -4.30 9.20 -6.83
CA PRO A 43 -3.13 9.21 -5.97
C PRO A 43 -3.37 8.42 -4.70
N LEU A 44 -2.46 7.52 -4.32
CA LEU A 44 -2.66 6.62 -3.18
C LEU A 44 -3.00 7.35 -1.86
N HIS A 45 -2.46 8.55 -1.64
CA HIS A 45 -2.75 9.36 -0.45
C HIS A 45 -4.17 9.96 -0.43
N GLU A 46 -4.92 9.91 -1.53
CA GLU A 46 -6.33 10.31 -1.59
C GLU A 46 -7.29 9.13 -1.35
N LEU A 47 -6.80 7.88 -1.49
CA LEU A 47 -7.59 6.67 -1.28
C LEU A 47 -8.25 6.60 0.11
N PRO A 48 -7.58 6.96 1.24
CA PRO A 48 -8.18 6.82 2.56
C PRO A 48 -9.52 7.54 2.72
N ALA A 49 -9.64 8.77 2.19
CA ALA A 49 -10.88 9.53 2.25
C ALA A 49 -12.01 8.84 1.48
N ARG A 50 -11.70 8.27 0.31
CA ARG A 50 -12.67 7.53 -0.53
C ARG A 50 -13.15 6.26 0.18
N LEU A 51 -12.27 5.54 0.87
CA LEU A 51 -12.67 4.35 1.63
C LEU A 51 -13.62 4.67 2.78
N ALA A 52 -13.37 5.77 3.48
CA ALA A 52 -14.26 6.25 4.53
C ALA A 52 -15.67 6.58 4.00
N GLU A 53 -15.79 7.13 2.78
CA GLU A 53 -17.10 7.34 2.11
C GLU A 53 -17.88 6.03 1.89
N PHE A 54 -17.18 4.90 1.74
CA PHE A 54 -17.77 3.56 1.62
C PHE A 54 -17.95 2.83 2.97
N GLY A 55 -17.58 3.45 4.09
CA GLY A 55 -17.61 2.83 5.42
C GLY A 55 -16.56 1.73 5.64
N ILE A 56 -15.50 1.72 4.83
CA ILE A 56 -14.37 0.79 4.97
C ILE A 56 -13.27 1.50 5.74
N HIS A 57 -12.85 0.92 6.87
CA HIS A 57 -11.91 1.55 7.81
C HIS A 57 -10.59 0.80 8.01
N THR A 58 -10.36 -0.24 7.21
CA THR A 58 -9.08 -0.97 7.20
C THR A 58 -8.56 -1.11 5.78
N LEU A 59 -7.24 -1.00 5.61
CA LEU A 59 -6.57 -1.00 4.32
C LEU A 59 -5.34 -1.91 4.35
N GLU A 60 -5.17 -2.70 3.30
CA GLU A 60 -3.91 -3.31 2.91
C GLU A 60 -3.31 -2.56 1.71
N ILE A 61 -2.00 -2.28 1.75
CA ILE A 61 -1.28 -1.66 0.64
C ILE A 61 -0.28 -2.66 0.07
N CYS A 62 -0.23 -2.82 -1.25
CA CYS A 62 0.87 -3.49 -1.94
C CYS A 62 2.04 -2.53 -2.12
N HIS A 63 3.28 -2.96 -1.86
CA HIS A 63 4.47 -2.11 -1.86
C HIS A 63 4.69 -1.37 -3.19
N PHE A 64 4.31 -1.99 -4.30
CA PHE A 64 4.41 -1.40 -5.63
C PHE A 64 3.39 -0.29 -5.91
N HIS A 65 2.35 -0.12 -5.08
CA HIS A 65 1.44 1.03 -5.15
C HIS A 65 1.97 2.27 -4.44
N LEU A 66 3.02 2.16 -3.62
CA LEU A 66 3.72 3.33 -3.10
C LEU A 66 4.46 4.01 -4.27
N PRO A 67 4.22 5.29 -4.57
CA PRO A 67 4.96 6.02 -5.60
C PRO A 67 6.35 6.48 -5.12
N SER A 68 6.57 6.52 -3.82
CA SER A 68 7.85 6.83 -3.16
C SER A 68 7.82 6.25 -1.75
N THR A 69 9.00 5.92 -1.22
CA THR A 69 9.24 5.51 0.18
C THR A 69 9.95 6.60 0.99
N ASP A 70 10.09 7.81 0.45
CA ASP A 70 10.72 8.92 1.14
C ASP A 70 9.86 9.40 2.32
N ASP A 71 10.53 9.85 3.38
CA ASP A 71 9.90 10.30 4.63
C ASP A 71 8.73 11.26 4.44
N ASP A 72 8.86 12.23 3.54
CA ASP A 72 7.83 13.24 3.30
C ASP A 72 6.56 12.63 2.70
N TYR A 73 6.72 11.68 1.78
CA TYR A 73 5.58 10.97 1.20
C TYR A 73 4.92 10.07 2.24
N LEU A 74 5.71 9.32 3.01
CA LEU A 74 5.19 8.42 4.05
C LEU A 74 4.44 9.20 5.15
N LYS A 75 4.95 10.37 5.57
CA LYS A 75 4.25 11.27 6.50
C LYS A 75 2.93 11.76 5.91
N LYS A 76 2.92 12.12 4.61
CA LYS A 76 1.69 12.56 3.91
C LYS A 76 0.65 11.45 3.88
N LEU A 77 1.05 10.22 3.53
CA LEU A 77 0.17 9.05 3.50
C LEU A 77 -0.37 8.70 4.89
N ARG A 78 0.51 8.66 5.91
CA ARG A 78 0.11 8.46 7.31
C ARG A 78 -0.94 9.50 7.73
N GLY A 79 -0.69 10.78 7.47
CA GLY A 79 -1.66 11.82 7.82
C GLY A 79 -3.01 11.68 7.08
N ALA A 80 -3.02 11.15 5.86
CA ALA A 80 -4.26 10.86 5.15
C ALA A 80 -5.06 9.70 5.78
N LEU A 81 -4.37 8.64 6.19
CA LEU A 81 -4.96 7.53 6.94
C LEU A 81 -5.58 8.02 8.25
N ASP A 82 -4.80 8.77 9.04
CA ASP A 82 -5.23 9.28 10.34
C ASP A 82 -6.46 10.20 10.22
N ARG A 83 -6.45 11.14 9.27
CA ARG A 83 -7.59 12.06 9.04
C ARG A 83 -8.86 11.35 8.59
N ALA A 84 -8.73 10.26 7.85
CA ALA A 84 -9.86 9.48 7.36
C ALA A 84 -10.32 8.38 8.34
N GLY A 85 -9.61 8.19 9.46
CA GLY A 85 -9.88 7.10 10.39
C GLY A 85 -9.71 5.72 9.74
N ILE A 86 -8.69 5.58 8.88
CA ILE A 86 -8.33 4.32 8.23
C ILE A 86 -7.13 3.71 8.95
N GLU A 87 -7.27 2.48 9.39
CA GLU A 87 -6.15 1.68 9.88
C GLU A 87 -5.41 1.03 8.70
N LEU A 88 -4.09 1.25 8.62
CA LEU A 88 -3.24 0.43 7.76
C LEU A 88 -3.05 -0.93 8.46
N TRP A 89 -3.78 -1.94 7.99
CA TRP A 89 -3.78 -3.28 8.57
C TRP A 89 -2.56 -4.10 8.15
N SER A 90 -2.19 -4.01 6.88
CA SER A 90 -1.06 -4.76 6.32
C SER A 90 -0.37 -3.99 5.20
N LEU A 91 0.93 -4.22 5.07
CA LEU A 91 1.72 -3.90 3.89
C LEU A 91 2.12 -5.23 3.25
N LEU A 92 1.66 -5.48 2.03
CA LEU A 92 2.02 -6.64 1.24
C LEU A 92 3.28 -6.33 0.43
N ILE A 93 4.34 -7.09 0.70
CA ILE A 93 5.58 -7.07 -0.09
C ILE A 93 5.54 -8.25 -1.07
N ASP A 94 5.47 -7.96 -2.36
CA ASP A 94 5.45 -8.98 -3.43
C ASP A 94 6.82 -9.07 -4.11
N GLY A 95 7.85 -9.41 -3.33
CA GLY A 95 9.23 -9.51 -3.79
C GLY A 95 10.18 -10.00 -2.71
N GLY A 96 11.34 -10.50 -3.15
CA GLY A 96 12.38 -11.06 -2.29
C GLY A 96 12.16 -12.53 -1.93
N ASP A 97 13.25 -13.25 -1.72
CA ASP A 97 13.27 -14.64 -1.28
C ASP A 97 14.24 -14.81 -0.11
N LEU A 98 13.68 -14.91 1.10
CA LEU A 98 14.44 -15.12 2.33
C LEU A 98 15.07 -16.51 2.42
N THR A 99 14.72 -17.42 1.52
CA THR A 99 15.27 -18.78 1.47
C THR A 99 16.31 -18.96 0.36
N ASP A 100 16.57 -17.92 -0.44
CA ASP A 100 17.61 -17.94 -1.48
C ASP A 100 19.00 -18.03 -0.85
N SER A 101 19.75 -19.06 -1.23
CA SER A 101 21.04 -19.39 -0.61
C SER A 101 22.14 -18.37 -0.90
N ALA A 102 21.99 -17.54 -1.93
CA ALA A 102 22.99 -16.53 -2.32
C ALA A 102 22.55 -15.10 -1.96
N ASN A 103 21.25 -14.85 -1.85
CA ASN A 103 20.69 -13.50 -1.81
C ASN A 103 19.77 -13.23 -0.62
N ALA A 104 19.52 -14.18 0.29
CA ALA A 104 18.62 -13.97 1.43
C ALA A 104 18.91 -12.66 2.21
N ASP A 105 20.19 -12.36 2.48
CA ASP A 105 20.57 -11.13 3.19
C ASP A 105 20.23 -9.85 2.41
N ARG A 106 20.43 -9.85 1.09
CA ARG A 106 20.08 -8.74 0.19
C ARG A 106 18.56 -8.53 0.18
N ASP A 107 17.82 -9.63 0.07
CA ASP A 107 16.37 -9.60 -0.05
C ASP A 107 15.72 -9.20 1.28
N GLN A 108 16.24 -9.68 2.40
CA GLN A 108 15.85 -9.25 3.73
C GLN A 108 16.12 -7.76 3.96
N ALA A 109 17.25 -7.23 3.49
CA ALA A 109 17.56 -5.81 3.64
C ALA A 109 16.69 -4.89 2.76
N TRP A 110 16.12 -5.43 1.68
CA TRP A 110 15.21 -4.71 0.80
C TRP A 110 13.76 -4.68 1.33
N ILE A 111 13.33 -5.73 2.04
CA ILE A 111 12.03 -5.81 2.75
C ILE A 111 11.98 -4.84 3.92
#